data_AF-A0YMR5-F1
#
_entry.id   AF-A0YMR5-F1
#
_cell.length_a   1.000
_cell.length_b   1.000
_cell.length_c   1.000
_cell.angle_alpha   90.00
_cell.angle_beta   90.00
_cell.angle_gamma   90.00
#
_symmetry.space_group_name_H-M   'P 1'
#
loop_
_entity.id
_entity.type
_entity.pdbx_description
1 polymer ?
#
loop_
_entity_poly.entity_id
_entity_poly.type
_entity_poly.pdbx_seq_one_letter_code
_entity_poly.pdbx_strand_id
1 'polypeptide(L)'
;MCARWKDHHRFEQLKKLNRKSNIKISWLVSKNDQELLDQTERYFIDLYQPLLNQTPVPAKKIIPAEIALNKTLIRLSKSNVIILGIASSDNSSQPTVYLKYPVYGRRGLSGTVSSILKSDNKRATCLRWKKYATRKKFNFWKTSCNGIFIDVSPSYPLLPLPAITKFQTLLGVEMIYIQEPEFTTILEVCPFIEQQHPGVSVFTEDPIPRLWTNSVESLKKR
;
A
#
# COMPACT_ATOMS: atom_id res chain seq x y z
N MET A 1 44.85 19.24 -0.41
CA MET A 1 44.03 18.72 -1.54
C MET A 1 42.65 19.38 -1.50
N CYS A 2 42.38 20.48 -2.24
CA CYS A 2 41.00 21.02 -2.22
C CYS A 2 40.61 22.07 -3.28
N ALA A 3 41.54 22.72 -3.98
CA ALA A 3 41.16 23.89 -4.79
C ALA A 3 40.50 23.52 -6.14
N ARG A 4 41.01 22.51 -6.85
CA ARG A 4 40.65 22.27 -8.26
C ARG A 4 39.26 21.68 -8.51
N TRP A 5 38.53 21.28 -7.46
CA TRP A 5 37.39 20.36 -7.60
C TRP A 5 36.13 20.78 -6.85
N LYS A 6 36.13 21.97 -6.22
CA LYS A 6 34.89 22.63 -5.80
C LYS A 6 33.95 22.88 -6.98
N ASP A 7 34.49 22.96 -8.20
CA ASP A 7 33.77 23.33 -9.41
C ASP A 7 33.37 22.14 -10.29
N HIS A 8 33.61 20.89 -9.86
CA HIS A 8 33.14 19.74 -10.62
C HIS A 8 31.61 19.64 -10.53
N HIS A 9 30.91 19.69 -11.66
CA HIS A 9 29.43 19.78 -11.74
C HIS A 9 28.68 18.70 -10.93
N ARG A 10 29.30 17.55 -10.67
CA ARG A 10 28.74 16.44 -9.86
C ARG A 10 29.17 16.40 -8.39
N PHE A 11 30.02 17.30 -7.93
CA PHE A 11 30.59 17.27 -6.57
C PHE A 11 29.51 17.22 -5.48
N GLU A 12 28.51 18.10 -5.55
CA GLU A 12 27.44 18.16 -4.55
C GLU A 12 26.50 16.93 -4.58
N GLN A 13 26.26 16.34 -5.75
CA GLN A 13 25.49 15.09 -5.86
C GLN A 13 26.23 13.93 -5.19
N LEU A 14 27.53 13.77 -5.48
CA LEU A 14 28.36 12.71 -4.92
C LEU A 14 28.55 12.85 -3.41
N LYS A 15 28.71 14.09 -2.93
CA LYS A 15 28.77 14.40 -1.49
C LYS A 15 27.46 14.04 -0.76
N LYS A 16 26.30 14.26 -1.37
CA LYS A 16 25.00 13.84 -0.82
C LYS A 16 24.84 12.31 -0.80
N LEU A 17 25.35 11.61 -1.82
CA LEU A 17 25.34 10.14 -1.86
C LEU A 17 26.23 9.54 -0.77
N ASN A 18 27.43 10.06 -0.56
CA ASN A 18 28.33 9.60 0.51
C ASN A 18 27.71 9.74 1.92
N ARG A 19 26.86 10.75 2.15
CA ARG A 19 26.12 10.89 3.42
C ARG A 19 25.06 9.79 3.64
N LYS A 20 24.55 9.16 2.58
CA LYS A 20 23.49 8.13 2.65
C LYS A 20 24.02 6.70 2.61
N SER A 21 25.13 6.51 1.92
CA SER A 21 25.82 5.23 1.75
C SER A 21 27.30 5.52 1.87
N ASN A 22 28.05 4.77 2.69
CA ASN A 22 29.49 4.94 2.93
C ASN A 22 30.31 4.68 1.65
N ILE A 23 30.15 5.54 0.65
CA ILE A 23 30.86 5.50 -0.62
C ILE A 23 32.14 6.30 -0.43
N LYS A 24 33.27 5.60 -0.32
CA LYS A 24 34.58 6.24 -0.34
C LYS A 24 34.93 6.56 -1.78
N ILE A 25 35.04 7.85 -2.09
CA ILE A 25 35.48 8.33 -3.41
C ILE A 25 36.98 8.64 -3.30
N SER A 26 37.78 7.99 -4.13
CA SER A 26 39.20 8.28 -4.31
C SER A 26 39.43 8.77 -5.74
N TRP A 27 40.41 9.66 -5.89
CA TRP A 27 40.82 10.19 -7.19
C TRP A 27 42.29 9.85 -7.39
N LEU A 28 42.60 9.17 -8.50
CA LEU A 28 43.98 8.92 -8.91
C LEU A 28 44.41 10.02 -9.87
N VAL A 29 45.52 10.70 -9.58
CA VAL A 29 46.13 11.64 -10.53
C VAL A 29 46.93 10.82 -11.53
N SER A 30 46.36 10.54 -12.69
CA SER A 30 47.07 9.90 -13.80
C SER A 30 47.70 10.94 -14.71
N LYS A 31 48.86 10.60 -15.30
CA LYS A 31 49.42 11.35 -16.43
C LYS A 31 48.43 11.28 -17.60
N ASN A 32 48.44 12.30 -18.46
CA ASN A 32 47.56 12.37 -19.63
C ASN A 32 48.09 11.46 -20.76
N ASP A 33 48.19 10.17 -20.44
CA ASP A 33 48.68 9.09 -21.29
C ASP A 33 47.53 8.08 -21.46
N GLN A 34 47.06 7.94 -22.69
CA GLN A 34 45.86 7.16 -23.00
C GLN A 34 46.03 5.67 -22.65
N GLU A 35 47.21 5.10 -22.91
CA GLU A 35 47.45 3.67 -22.68
C GLU A 35 47.44 3.37 -21.18
N LEU A 36 48.05 4.24 -20.39
CA LEU A 36 48.04 4.16 -18.93
C LEU A 36 46.63 4.31 -18.36
N LEU A 37 45.82 5.21 -18.92
CA LEU A 37 44.43 5.41 -18.50
C LEU A 37 43.58 4.16 -18.75
N ASP A 38 43.68 3.56 -19.93
CA ASP A 38 42.94 2.35 -20.30
C ASP A 38 43.35 1.15 -19.42
N GLN A 39 44.65 0.99 -19.15
CA GLN A 39 45.16 -0.06 -18.26
C GLN A 39 44.66 0.14 -16.81
N THR A 40 44.67 1.38 -16.34
CA THR A 40 44.21 1.74 -14.99
C THR A 40 42.70 1.51 -14.84
N GLU A 41 41.91 1.88 -15.84
CA GLU A 41 40.46 1.65 -15.86
C GLU A 41 40.16 0.14 -15.80
N ARG A 42 40.79 -0.67 -16.65
CA ARG A 42 40.63 -2.14 -16.63
C ARG A 42 40.99 -2.73 -15.28
N TYR A 43 42.12 -2.32 -14.71
CA TYR A 43 42.55 -2.78 -13.38
C TYR A 43 41.48 -2.51 -12.31
N PHE A 44 40.89 -1.31 -12.29
CA PHE A 44 39.88 -0.97 -11.28
C PHE A 44 38.50 -1.57 -11.55
N ILE A 45 38.13 -1.77 -12.82
CA ILE A 45 36.93 -2.53 -13.17
C ILE A 45 37.09 -3.96 -12.67
N ASP A 46 38.24 -4.59 -12.90
CA ASP A 46 38.51 -5.96 -12.46
C ASP A 46 38.54 -6.07 -10.93
N LEU A 47 39.19 -5.12 -10.26
CA LEU A 47 39.32 -5.11 -8.81
C LEU A 47 37.98 -4.88 -8.09
N TYR A 48 37.18 -3.92 -8.56
CA TYR A 48 35.98 -3.47 -7.85
C TYR A 48 34.67 -4.01 -8.42
N GLN A 49 34.70 -4.63 -9.61
CA GLN A 49 33.55 -5.19 -10.31
C GLN A 49 32.32 -4.25 -10.26
N PRO A 50 32.46 -2.97 -10.65
CA PRO A 50 31.37 -2.02 -10.57
C PRO A 50 30.23 -2.46 -11.49
N LEU A 51 28.98 -2.18 -11.11
CA LEU A 51 27.83 -2.34 -12.00
C LEU A 51 27.95 -1.32 -13.14
N LEU A 52 28.45 -1.74 -14.30
CA LEU A 52 28.60 -0.91 -15.48
C LEU A 52 27.25 -0.69 -16.18
N ASN A 53 27.17 0.35 -17.00
CA ASN A 53 26.01 0.55 -17.89
C ASN A 53 25.77 -0.73 -18.70
N GLN A 54 24.51 -1.16 -18.86
CA GLN A 54 24.07 -2.44 -19.44
C GLN A 54 24.13 -3.68 -18.53
N THR A 55 24.53 -3.55 -17.25
CA THR A 55 24.30 -4.65 -16.30
C THR A 55 22.79 -4.86 -16.15
N PRO A 56 22.25 -6.08 -16.37
CA PRO A 56 20.82 -6.32 -16.29
C PRO A 56 20.32 -6.01 -14.87
N VAL A 57 19.51 -4.95 -14.76
CA VAL A 57 18.86 -4.60 -13.49
C VAL A 57 17.79 -5.66 -13.24
N PRO A 58 17.81 -6.37 -12.09
CA PRO A 58 16.74 -7.30 -11.76
C PRO A 58 15.40 -6.55 -11.77
N ALA A 59 14.56 -6.84 -12.76
CA ALA A 59 13.23 -6.27 -12.84
C ALA A 59 12.47 -6.74 -11.58
N LYS A 60 12.09 -5.79 -10.71
CA LYS A 60 11.27 -6.12 -9.55
C LYS A 60 9.96 -6.71 -10.07
N LYS A 61 9.70 -7.98 -9.76
CA LYS A 61 8.41 -8.62 -10.06
C LYS A 61 7.31 -7.81 -9.39
N ILE A 62 6.52 -7.09 -10.19
CA ILE A 62 5.42 -6.26 -9.68
C ILE A 62 4.31 -7.21 -9.22
N ILE A 63 3.87 -7.03 -7.97
CA ILE A 63 2.74 -7.77 -7.41
C ILE A 63 1.45 -7.08 -7.85
N PRO A 64 0.51 -7.79 -8.53
CA PRO A 64 -0.80 -7.23 -8.87
C PRO A 64 -1.50 -6.60 -7.67
N ALA A 65 -2.18 -5.47 -7.87
CA ALA A 65 -2.90 -4.76 -6.79
C ALA A 65 -3.91 -5.67 -6.08
N GLU A 66 -4.60 -6.53 -6.83
CA GLU A 66 -5.54 -7.51 -6.32
C GLU A 66 -4.91 -8.45 -5.28
N ILE A 67 -3.77 -9.05 -5.61
CA ILE A 67 -3.04 -9.95 -4.71
C ILE A 67 -2.51 -9.20 -3.48
N ALA A 68 -2.04 -7.96 -3.67
CA ALA A 68 -1.62 -7.11 -2.56
C ALA A 68 -2.80 -6.73 -1.65
N LEU A 69 -3.97 -6.44 -2.22
CA LEU A 69 -5.17 -6.07 -1.48
C LEU A 69 -5.71 -7.25 -0.69
N ASN A 70 -5.78 -8.45 -1.28
CA ASN A 70 -6.15 -9.67 -0.59
C ASN A 70 -5.29 -9.90 0.67
N LYS A 71 -3.94 -9.82 0.55
CA LYS A 71 -3.02 -9.91 1.70
C LYS A 71 -3.21 -8.80 2.73
N THR A 72 -3.72 -7.64 2.31
CA THR A 72 -4.05 -6.53 3.21
C THR A 72 -5.33 -6.83 3.97
N LEU A 73 -6.38 -7.26 3.27
CA LEU A 73 -7.67 -7.64 3.84
C LEU A 73 -7.52 -8.79 4.85
N ILE A 74 -6.67 -9.81 4.60
CA ILE A 74 -6.36 -10.88 5.57
C ILE A 74 -5.81 -10.32 6.89
N ARG A 75 -5.00 -9.25 6.85
CA ARG A 75 -4.45 -8.63 8.06
C ARG A 75 -5.48 -7.71 8.74
N LEU A 76 -6.33 -7.05 7.95
CA LEU A 76 -7.40 -6.21 8.45
C LEU A 76 -8.51 -7.04 9.13
N SER A 77 -8.89 -8.20 8.57
CA SER A 77 -9.88 -9.09 9.16
C SER A 77 -9.47 -9.58 10.56
N LYS A 78 -8.18 -9.89 10.74
CA LYS A 78 -7.58 -10.20 12.05
C LYS A 78 -7.55 -9.02 13.04
N SER A 79 -7.81 -7.82 12.56
CA SER A 79 -7.79 -6.58 13.34
C SER A 79 -9.20 -6.06 13.68
N ASN A 80 -10.24 -6.90 13.67
CA ASN A 80 -11.63 -6.51 13.90
C ASN A 80 -12.11 -5.39 12.96
N VAL A 81 -11.58 -5.36 11.75
CA VAL A 81 -12.11 -4.52 10.68
C VAL A 81 -13.30 -5.25 10.08
N ILE A 82 -14.44 -4.57 9.98
CA ILE A 82 -15.69 -5.12 9.45
C ILE A 82 -16.11 -4.38 8.20
N ILE A 83 -16.91 -5.03 7.37
CA ILE A 83 -17.58 -4.41 6.23
C ILE A 83 -18.86 -3.72 6.75
N LEU A 84 -18.94 -2.40 6.61
CA LEU A 84 -20.16 -1.66 6.91
C LEU A 84 -21.19 -1.84 5.80
N GLY A 85 -20.75 -1.66 4.55
CA GLY A 85 -21.63 -1.61 3.40
C GLY A 85 -20.90 -1.15 2.15
N ILE A 86 -21.67 -0.94 1.08
CA ILE A 86 -21.21 -0.42 -0.19
C ILE A 86 -22.07 0.78 -0.59
N ALA A 87 -21.46 1.86 -1.08
CA ALA A 87 -22.21 2.87 -1.82
C ALA A 87 -22.05 2.62 -3.31
N SER A 88 -23.17 2.56 -4.01
CA SER A 88 -23.22 2.46 -5.46
C SER A 88 -23.01 3.84 -6.09
N SER A 89 -22.56 3.84 -7.34
CA SER A 89 -22.31 5.05 -8.10
C SER A 89 -23.62 5.73 -8.52
N ASP A 90 -23.90 6.92 -8.02
CA ASP A 90 -24.82 7.83 -8.71
C ASP A 90 -24.10 8.40 -9.93
N ASN A 91 -24.20 7.73 -11.10
CA ASN A 91 -23.78 8.11 -12.46
C ASN A 91 -22.39 8.78 -12.68
N SER A 92 -21.57 8.96 -11.65
CA SER A 92 -20.34 9.80 -11.68
C SER A 92 -19.27 9.42 -10.64
N SER A 93 -19.62 8.72 -9.56
CA SER A 93 -18.67 8.22 -8.56
C SER A 93 -18.31 6.75 -8.81
N GLN A 94 -17.16 6.26 -8.37
CA GLN A 94 -16.86 4.82 -8.41
C GLN A 94 -17.46 4.15 -7.17
N PRO A 95 -18.00 2.92 -7.29
CA PRO A 95 -18.53 2.19 -6.14
C PRO A 95 -17.48 2.06 -5.04
N THR A 96 -17.91 2.26 -3.80
CA THR A 96 -17.02 2.33 -2.63
C THR A 96 -17.45 1.35 -1.56
N VAL A 97 -16.54 0.44 -1.19
CA VAL A 97 -16.70 -0.44 -0.04
C VAL A 97 -16.20 0.27 1.21
N TYR A 98 -17.04 0.33 2.24
CA TYR A 98 -16.71 0.97 3.51
C TYR A 98 -16.34 -0.06 4.56
N LEU A 99 -15.09 0.01 5.02
CA LEU A 99 -14.55 -0.82 6.09
C LEU A 99 -14.42 0.00 7.37
N LYS A 100 -14.92 -0.55 8.48
CA LYS A 100 -14.94 0.10 9.79
C LYS A 100 -14.12 -0.68 10.81
N TYR A 101 -13.42 0.03 11.68
CA TYR A 101 -12.75 -0.57 12.83
C TYR A 101 -13.13 0.13 14.13
N PRO A 102 -13.35 -0.60 15.24
CA PRO A 102 -13.81 -0.04 16.50
C PRO A 102 -12.67 0.65 17.23
N VAL A 103 -12.73 1.98 17.36
CA VAL A 103 -11.64 2.74 18.00
C VAL A 103 -11.85 3.06 19.49
N TYR A 104 -13.07 2.90 19.99
CA TYR A 104 -13.39 3.12 21.40
C TYR A 104 -13.31 1.81 22.18
N GLY A 105 -12.69 1.84 23.36
CA GLY A 105 -12.44 0.65 24.18
C GLY A 105 -11.24 -0.22 23.74
N ARG A 106 -10.62 0.06 22.59
CA ARG A 106 -9.47 -0.73 22.07
C ARG A 106 -8.25 0.15 21.79
N ARG A 107 -7.30 0.20 22.74
CA ARG A 107 -6.01 0.89 22.54
C ARG A 107 -5.19 0.19 21.46
N GLY A 108 -4.45 0.97 20.67
CA GLY A 108 -3.49 0.46 19.67
C GLY A 108 -4.08 0.11 18.30
N LEU A 109 -5.40 -0.12 18.17
CA LEU A 109 -5.97 -0.63 16.92
C LEU A 109 -5.79 0.32 15.72
N SER A 110 -6.02 1.62 15.92
CA SER A 110 -5.75 2.65 14.90
C SER A 110 -4.28 2.64 14.43
N GLY A 111 -3.35 2.39 15.37
CA GLY A 111 -1.93 2.23 15.08
C GLY A 111 -1.64 0.97 14.27
N THR A 112 -2.24 -0.16 14.64
CA THR A 112 -2.14 -1.44 13.92
C THR A 112 -2.65 -1.31 12.49
N VAL A 113 -3.86 -0.78 12.29
CA VAL A 113 -4.41 -0.53 10.95
C VAL A 113 -3.48 0.39 10.16
N SER A 114 -3.07 1.53 10.74
CA SER A 114 -2.14 2.44 10.08
C SER A 114 -0.80 1.78 9.71
N SER A 115 -0.29 0.87 10.53
CA SER A 115 0.94 0.12 10.27
C SER A 115 0.78 -0.85 9.12
N ILE A 116 -0.32 -1.62 9.10
CA ILE A 116 -0.69 -2.54 8.00
C ILE A 116 -0.70 -1.76 6.68
N LEU A 117 -1.48 -0.69 6.60
CA LEU A 117 -1.66 0.08 5.36
C LEU A 117 -0.36 0.75 4.89
N LYS A 118 0.43 1.31 5.82
CA LYS A 118 1.76 1.89 5.49
C LYS A 118 2.75 0.84 5.02
N SER A 119 2.70 -0.38 5.56
CA SER A 119 3.59 -1.46 5.15
C SER A 119 3.35 -1.88 3.70
N ASP A 120 2.11 -1.81 3.22
CA ASP A 120 1.78 -2.14 1.83
C ASP A 120 2.30 -1.12 0.83
N ASN A 121 2.31 0.15 1.22
CA ASN A 121 2.89 1.21 0.38
C ASN A 121 4.40 1.03 0.14
N LYS A 122 5.10 0.24 0.97
CA LYS A 122 6.52 -0.07 0.78
C LYS A 122 6.75 -1.23 -0.21
N ARG A 123 5.70 -1.95 -0.60
CA ARG A 123 5.80 -3.13 -1.49
C ARG A 123 5.81 -2.72 -2.96
N ALA A 124 6.44 -3.55 -3.79
CA ALA A 124 6.48 -3.41 -5.25
C ALA A 124 5.13 -3.81 -5.88
N THR A 125 4.08 -3.07 -5.57
CA THR A 125 2.72 -3.22 -6.11
C THR A 125 2.19 -1.85 -6.55
N CYS A 126 1.16 -1.82 -7.40
CA CYS A 126 0.43 -0.61 -7.74
C CYS A 126 -0.63 -0.22 -6.69
N LEU A 127 -0.92 -1.08 -5.69
CA LEU A 127 -1.81 -0.73 -4.59
C LEU A 127 -1.20 0.39 -3.72
N ARG A 128 -1.95 1.48 -3.52
CA ARG A 128 -1.51 2.64 -2.74
C ARG A 128 -2.60 3.14 -1.81
N TRP A 129 -2.36 2.94 -0.52
CA TRP A 129 -3.19 3.49 0.55
C TRP A 129 -2.87 4.96 0.77
N LYS A 130 -3.85 5.83 0.56
CA LYS A 130 -3.76 7.26 0.79
C LYS A 130 -4.49 7.60 2.09
N LYS A 131 -3.79 8.25 3.02
CA LYS A 131 -4.43 8.88 4.17
C LYS A 131 -5.08 10.18 3.71
N TYR A 132 -6.41 10.28 3.76
CA TYR A 132 -7.12 11.47 3.29
C TYR A 132 -7.59 12.39 4.42
N ALA A 133 -7.72 11.87 5.64
CA ALA A 133 -8.04 12.68 6.81
C ALA A 133 -7.40 12.12 8.08
N THR A 134 -7.15 13.02 9.03
CA THR A 134 -6.89 12.67 10.42
C THR A 134 -7.89 13.47 11.25
N ARG A 135 -8.76 12.79 11.99
CA ARG A 135 -9.73 13.44 12.89
C ARG A 135 -9.44 12.98 14.32
N LYS A 136 -9.24 13.94 15.23
CA LYS A 136 -8.74 13.69 16.59
C LYS A 136 -7.41 12.90 16.53
N LYS A 137 -7.45 11.59 16.79
CA LYS A 137 -6.28 10.68 16.78
C LYS A 137 -6.42 9.52 15.80
N PHE A 138 -7.45 9.54 14.95
CA PHE A 138 -7.78 8.43 14.07
C PHE A 138 -7.56 8.82 12.60
N ASN A 139 -7.00 7.87 11.86
CA ASN A 139 -6.63 8.06 10.46
C ASN A 139 -7.67 7.42 9.56
N PHE A 140 -8.01 8.14 8.49
CA PHE A 140 -8.93 7.70 7.46
C PHE A 140 -8.12 7.43 6.20
N TRP A 141 -8.36 6.28 5.60
CA TRP A 141 -7.57 5.75 4.52
C TRP A 141 -8.45 5.35 3.35
N LYS A 142 -7.92 5.52 2.15
CA LYS A 142 -8.56 5.04 0.93
C LYS A 142 -7.56 4.40 -0.01
N THR A 143 -8.02 3.43 -0.77
CA THR A 143 -7.30 2.88 -1.94
C THR A 143 -8.31 2.56 -3.03
N SER A 144 -7.82 2.24 -4.22
CA SER A 144 -8.62 1.72 -5.32
C SER A 144 -8.04 0.41 -5.82
N CYS A 145 -8.89 -0.53 -6.22
CA CYS A 145 -8.49 -1.77 -6.86
C CYS A 145 -9.55 -2.15 -7.91
N ASN A 146 -9.12 -2.37 -9.15
CA ASN A 146 -9.97 -2.85 -10.25
C ASN A 146 -11.29 -2.06 -10.41
N GLY A 147 -11.26 -0.74 -10.27
CA GLY A 147 -12.44 0.13 -10.43
C GLY A 147 -13.28 0.34 -9.17
N ILE A 148 -12.96 -0.34 -8.07
CA ILE A 148 -13.64 -0.20 -6.78
C ILE A 148 -12.79 0.60 -5.79
N PHE A 149 -13.40 1.55 -5.09
CA PHE A 149 -12.77 2.21 -3.96
C PHE A 149 -12.97 1.42 -2.67
N ILE A 150 -11.95 1.42 -1.81
CA ILE A 150 -12.02 0.86 -0.47
C ILE A 150 -11.67 1.97 0.51
N ASP A 151 -12.64 2.34 1.35
CA ASP A 151 -12.45 3.24 2.47
C ASP A 151 -12.23 2.44 3.75
N VAL A 152 -11.21 2.79 4.52
CA VAL A 152 -10.95 2.22 5.85
C VAL A 152 -10.96 3.36 6.85
N SER A 153 -11.98 3.39 7.69
CA SER A 153 -12.21 4.48 8.63
C SER A 153 -12.59 4.00 10.03
N PRO A 154 -12.23 4.78 11.06
CA PRO A 154 -12.63 4.48 12.42
C PRO A 154 -14.15 4.57 12.56
N SER A 155 -14.71 3.75 13.44
CA SER A 155 -16.10 3.85 13.87
C SER A 155 -16.17 4.07 15.38
N TYR A 156 -17.15 4.87 15.81
CA TYR A 156 -17.72 4.71 17.16
C TYR A 156 -18.14 3.25 17.35
N PRO A 157 -18.23 2.72 18.58
CA PRO A 157 -18.67 1.35 18.75
C PRO A 157 -20.01 1.19 18.02
N LEU A 158 -19.96 0.54 16.86
CA LEU A 158 -21.14 -0.06 16.26
C LEU A 158 -21.58 -1.02 17.35
N LEU A 159 -22.81 -0.82 17.84
CA LEU A 159 -23.48 -1.50 18.95
C LEU A 159 -22.89 -2.91 19.19
N PRO A 160 -22.75 -3.38 20.45
CA PRO A 160 -22.17 -4.70 20.71
C PRO A 160 -22.84 -5.72 19.80
N LEU A 161 -22.12 -6.18 18.76
CA LEU A 161 -22.66 -7.06 17.72
C LEU A 161 -23.23 -8.28 18.44
N PRO A 162 -24.57 -8.46 18.53
CA PRO A 162 -25.12 -9.51 19.36
C PRO A 162 -24.94 -10.85 18.65
N ALA A 163 -24.23 -11.77 19.31
CA ALA A 163 -24.31 -13.24 19.25
C ALA A 163 -24.23 -14.02 17.90
N ILE A 164 -24.38 -13.41 16.72
CA ILE A 164 -24.31 -14.11 15.43
C ILE A 164 -23.35 -13.35 14.53
N THR A 165 -22.05 -13.64 14.66
CA THR A 165 -21.03 -13.11 13.76
C THR A 165 -21.27 -13.67 12.37
N LYS A 166 -21.69 -12.81 11.43
CA LYS A 166 -21.86 -13.19 10.03
C LYS A 166 -20.64 -12.78 9.23
N PHE A 167 -20.30 -13.61 8.25
CA PHE A 167 -19.16 -13.41 7.38
C PHE A 167 -19.63 -13.24 5.95
N GLN A 168 -18.96 -12.35 5.23
CA GLN A 168 -19.07 -12.26 3.79
C GLN A 168 -17.68 -12.15 3.17
N THR A 169 -17.58 -12.58 1.92
CA THR A 169 -16.31 -12.57 1.19
C THR A 169 -16.07 -11.22 0.54
N LEU A 170 -14.91 -10.62 0.80
CA LEU A 170 -14.38 -9.47 0.06
C LEU A 170 -13.01 -9.85 -0.51
N LEU A 171 -12.91 -9.90 -1.83
CA LEU A 171 -11.73 -10.34 -2.56
C LEU A 171 -11.17 -11.69 -2.09
N GLY A 172 -12.06 -12.65 -1.84
CA GLY A 172 -11.70 -14.00 -1.35
C GLY A 172 -11.31 -14.05 0.13
N VAL A 173 -11.49 -12.96 0.88
CA VAL A 173 -11.23 -12.90 2.33
C VAL A 173 -12.55 -12.83 3.08
N GLU A 174 -12.77 -13.77 3.99
CA GLU A 174 -13.90 -13.72 4.91
C GLU A 174 -13.72 -12.57 5.91
N MET A 175 -14.70 -11.68 5.95
CA MET A 175 -14.75 -10.55 6.86
C MET A 175 -16.12 -10.46 7.50
N ILE A 176 -16.14 -9.98 8.75
CA ILE A 176 -17.40 -9.68 9.43
C ILE A 176 -18.11 -8.58 8.64
N TYR A 177 -19.42 -8.73 8.42
CA TYR A 177 -20.23 -7.72 7.74
C TYR A 177 -21.54 -7.48 8.48
N ILE A 178 -22.19 -6.36 8.15
CA ILE A 178 -23.51 -6.00 8.64
C ILE A 178 -24.53 -6.33 7.55
N GLN A 179 -25.55 -7.11 7.92
CA GLN A 179 -26.65 -7.52 7.06
C GLN A 179 -27.96 -6.88 7.50
N GLU A 180 -29.05 -7.10 6.75
CA GLU A 180 -30.39 -6.80 7.27
C GLU A 180 -30.85 -7.83 8.31
N PRO A 181 -31.64 -7.42 9.33
CA PRO A 181 -32.13 -6.06 9.58
C PRO A 181 -31.16 -5.17 10.39
N GLU A 182 -30.01 -5.69 10.82
CA GLU A 182 -29.08 -4.96 11.69
C GLU A 182 -28.53 -3.69 11.05
N PHE A 183 -28.36 -3.69 9.73
CA PHE A 183 -27.92 -2.53 8.97
C PHE A 183 -28.91 -1.37 9.10
N THR A 184 -30.20 -1.63 8.85
CA THR A 184 -31.26 -0.64 9.03
C THR A 184 -31.28 -0.08 10.45
N THR A 185 -31.24 -0.96 11.46
CA THR A 185 -31.19 -0.54 12.88
C THR A 185 -29.96 0.35 13.17
N ILE A 186 -28.80 0.03 12.59
CA ILE A 186 -27.58 0.83 12.75
C ILE A 186 -27.74 2.21 12.10
N LEU A 187 -28.35 2.32 10.93
CA LEU A 187 -28.61 3.61 10.29
C LEU A 187 -29.61 4.46 11.08
N GLU A 188 -30.65 3.84 11.64
CA GLU A 188 -31.64 4.53 12.49
C GLU A 188 -31.02 5.05 13.80
N VAL A 189 -30.21 4.23 14.48
CA VAL A 189 -29.57 4.62 15.74
C VAL A 189 -28.39 5.57 15.49
N CYS A 190 -27.71 5.46 14.36
CA CYS A 190 -26.53 6.23 13.99
C CYS A 190 -26.75 6.98 12.65
N PRO A 191 -27.64 7.98 12.59
CA PRO A 191 -27.96 8.68 11.33
C PRO A 191 -26.77 9.43 10.72
N PHE A 192 -25.72 9.68 11.52
CA PHE A 192 -24.47 10.24 11.02
C PHE A 192 -23.73 9.32 10.05
N ILE A 193 -24.04 8.01 10.00
CA ILE A 193 -23.43 7.08 9.06
C ILE A 193 -23.84 7.46 7.63
N GLU A 194 -25.12 7.73 7.39
CA GLU A 194 -25.63 8.20 6.11
C GLU A 194 -25.04 9.56 5.72
N GLN A 195 -24.87 10.46 6.69
CA GLN A 195 -24.21 11.75 6.44
C GLN A 195 -22.72 11.59 6.05
N GLN A 196 -22.04 10.58 6.60
CA GLN A 196 -20.62 10.35 6.30
C GLN A 196 -20.40 9.53 5.03
N HIS A 197 -21.32 8.61 4.74
CA HIS A 197 -21.29 7.67 3.62
C HIS A 197 -22.67 7.68 2.94
N PRO A 198 -23.01 8.75 2.19
CA PRO A 198 -24.32 8.85 1.55
C PRO A 198 -24.54 7.70 0.56
N GLY A 199 -25.75 7.14 0.56
CA GLY A 199 -26.13 6.04 -0.33
C GLY A 199 -25.48 4.70 0.03
N VAL A 200 -25.00 4.54 1.27
CA VAL A 200 -24.47 3.26 1.74
C VAL A 200 -25.61 2.26 1.91
N SER A 201 -25.48 1.11 1.27
CA SER A 201 -26.40 -0.01 1.37
C SER A 201 -25.70 -1.25 1.91
N VAL A 202 -26.49 -2.27 2.27
CA VAL A 202 -25.96 -3.57 2.70
C VAL A 202 -25.02 -4.16 1.65
N PHE A 203 -23.94 -4.75 2.14
CA PHE A 203 -22.99 -5.48 1.33
C PHE A 203 -23.54 -6.88 1.02
N THR A 204 -24.04 -7.07 -0.21
CA THR A 204 -24.65 -8.33 -0.65
C THR A 204 -23.66 -9.26 -1.35
N GLU A 205 -22.83 -8.72 -2.23
CA GLU A 205 -21.88 -9.48 -3.05
C GLU A 205 -20.50 -8.79 -3.14
N ASP A 206 -19.46 -9.57 -3.50
CA ASP A 206 -18.08 -9.10 -3.66
C ASP A 206 -17.94 -8.24 -4.94
N PRO A 207 -17.79 -6.90 -4.84
CA PRO A 207 -17.84 -6.03 -6.00
C PRO A 207 -16.50 -5.96 -6.75
N ILE A 208 -15.41 -6.54 -6.20
CA ILE A 208 -14.06 -6.37 -6.74
C ILE A 208 -13.78 -7.42 -7.83
N PRO A 209 -13.59 -7.02 -9.10
CA PRO A 209 -13.30 -7.96 -10.18
C PRO A 209 -12.00 -8.72 -9.92
N ARG A 210 -11.99 -10.04 -10.14
CA ARG A 210 -10.82 -10.92 -9.98
C ARG A 210 -10.10 -11.13 -11.31
N LEU A 211 -9.22 -10.19 -11.67
CA LEU A 211 -8.51 -10.21 -12.95
C LEU A 211 -7.29 -11.13 -12.95
N TRP A 212 -6.67 -11.35 -11.78
CA TRP A 212 -5.40 -12.08 -11.68
C TRP A 212 -5.50 -13.42 -10.97
N THR A 213 -6.59 -13.66 -10.22
CA THR A 213 -6.76 -14.90 -9.44
C THR A 213 -7.08 -16.10 -10.34
N ASN A 214 -7.82 -15.92 -11.44
CA ASN A 214 -8.14 -16.98 -12.41
C ASN A 214 -6.90 -17.49 -13.17
N SER A 215 -5.90 -16.64 -13.39
CA SER A 215 -4.65 -16.99 -14.08
C SER A 215 -3.68 -17.83 -13.24
N VAL A 216 -3.84 -17.90 -11.91
CA VAL A 216 -2.98 -18.72 -11.04
C VAL A 216 -3.49 -20.16 -10.97
N GLU A 217 -4.79 -20.39 -11.09
CA GLU A 217 -5.37 -21.74 -11.13
C GLU A 217 -5.06 -22.48 -12.44
N SER A 218 -4.98 -21.77 -13.57
CA SER A 218 -4.56 -22.35 -14.85
C SER A 218 -3.09 -22.77 -14.88
N LEU A 219 -2.24 -22.22 -14.01
CA LEU A 219 -0.83 -22.58 -13.89
C LEU A 219 -0.58 -23.75 -12.92
N LYS A 220 -1.57 -24.11 -12.08
CA LYS A 220 -1.50 -25.29 -11.19
C LYS A 220 -1.99 -26.58 -11.87
N LYS A 221 -2.54 -26.48 -13.07
CA LYS A 221 -3.04 -27.62 -13.89
C LYS A 221 -2.08 -28.02 -15.01
N ARG A 222 -0.80 -27.61 -14.95
CA ARG A 222 0.26 -28.08 -15.86
C ARG A 222 1.38 -28.71 -15.07
#